data_AF-A0A7R9DA48-F1
#
_entry.id   AF-A0A7R9DA48-F1
#
_cell.length_a   1.000
_cell.length_b   1.000
_cell.length_c   1.000
_cell.angle_alpha   90.00
_cell.angle_beta   90.00
_cell.angle_gamma   90.00
#
_symmetry.space_group_name_H-M   'P 1'
#
loop_
_entity.id
_entity.type
_entity.pdbx_description
1 polymer ?
#
loop_
_entity_poly.entity_id
_entity_poly.type
_entity_poly.pdbx_seq_one_letter_code
_entity_poly.pdbx_strand_id
1 'polypeptide(L)'
;MATNTFSSAFRKIDVDQYNEDNYREEEVVELQSPPGGPDENEVVGLMNQGKHVDALKTVLRNAPLGSKNQQIKDNALNLTMRVLLAIKSSQIEDAVNALDRDQVDVLMKYVYRGFETPSEGSSGHLL
;
A
#
# COMPACT_ATOMS: atom_id res chain seq x y z
N MET A 1 -24.35 -52.42 -24.04
CA MET A 1 -24.19 -51.05 -24.55
C MET A 1 -23.39 -50.28 -23.53
N ALA A 2 -22.18 -49.82 -23.88
CA ALA A 2 -21.37 -49.03 -22.95
C ALA A 2 -21.98 -47.62 -22.84
N THR A 3 -22.31 -47.20 -21.63
CA THR A 3 -22.78 -45.84 -21.34
C THR A 3 -21.63 -44.87 -21.56
N ASN A 4 -21.88 -43.83 -22.35
CA ASN A 4 -20.83 -42.91 -22.75
C ASN A 4 -20.53 -41.91 -21.63
N THR A 5 -19.41 -42.08 -20.93
CA THR A 5 -18.96 -41.23 -19.82
C THR A 5 -18.19 -40.00 -20.31
N PHE A 6 -18.67 -39.30 -21.36
CA PHE A 6 -18.01 -38.13 -21.96
C PHE A 6 -17.91 -36.88 -21.05
N SER A 7 -18.24 -37.00 -19.76
CA SER A 7 -18.10 -35.88 -18.83
C SER A 7 -16.63 -35.65 -18.52
N SER A 8 -16.04 -34.61 -19.10
CA SER A 8 -14.70 -34.13 -18.77
C SER A 8 -14.69 -33.20 -17.54
N ALA A 9 -15.78 -33.11 -16.78
CA ALA A 9 -15.92 -32.21 -15.63
C ALA A 9 -14.84 -32.44 -14.57
N PHE A 10 -14.41 -33.70 -14.37
CA PHE A 10 -13.34 -34.06 -13.43
C PHE A 10 -11.96 -33.49 -13.82
N ARG A 11 -11.73 -33.18 -15.10
CA ARG A 11 -10.47 -32.58 -15.57
C ARG A 11 -10.38 -31.07 -15.38
N LYS A 12 -11.49 -30.44 -14.97
CA LYS A 12 -11.57 -29.00 -14.65
C LYS A 12 -11.29 -28.72 -13.18
N ILE A 13 -11.17 -29.75 -12.36
CA ILE A 13 -10.88 -29.63 -10.94
C ILE A 13 -9.38 -29.35 -10.81
N ASP A 14 -9.04 -28.20 -10.23
CA ASP A 14 -7.68 -27.87 -9.85
C ASP A 14 -7.31 -28.67 -8.58
N VAL A 15 -6.71 -29.83 -8.78
CA VAL A 15 -6.24 -30.70 -7.69
C VAL A 15 -4.99 -30.13 -7.02
N ASP A 16 -4.24 -29.27 -7.72
CA ASP A 16 -3.00 -28.69 -7.21
C ASP A 16 -3.31 -27.69 -6.09
N GLN A 17 -4.49 -27.04 -6.08
CA GLN A 17 -4.92 -26.16 -4.98
C GLN A 17 -4.88 -26.83 -3.60
N TYR A 18 -5.06 -28.15 -3.53
CA TYR A 18 -5.07 -28.92 -2.28
C TYR A 18 -3.73 -29.58 -1.94
N ASN A 19 -2.68 -29.35 -2.74
CA ASN A 19 -1.35 -29.90 -2.50
C ASN A 19 -0.72 -29.25 -1.25
N GLU A 20 -0.36 -30.07 -0.26
CA GLU A 20 0.27 -29.61 0.99
C GLU A 20 1.68 -29.06 0.78
N ASP A 21 2.37 -29.49 -0.30
CA ASP A 21 3.70 -29.01 -0.68
C ASP A 21 3.66 -27.62 -1.36
N ASN A 22 2.48 -27.06 -1.63
CA ASN A 22 2.38 -25.72 -2.18
C ASN A 22 2.91 -24.68 -1.19
N TYR A 23 3.70 -23.74 -1.71
CA TYR A 23 4.13 -22.58 -0.94
C TYR A 23 2.92 -21.81 -0.42
N ARG A 24 2.83 -21.66 0.90
CA ARG A 24 1.86 -20.80 1.56
C ARG A 24 2.58 -19.53 1.98
N GLU A 25 1.96 -18.38 1.70
CA GLU A 25 2.43 -17.13 2.29
C GLU A 25 2.36 -17.28 3.81
N GLU A 26 3.51 -17.24 4.48
CA GLU A 26 3.52 -17.04 5.92
C GLU A 26 2.83 -15.71 6.20
N GLU A 27 1.94 -15.70 7.18
CA GLU A 27 1.27 -14.49 7.61
C GLU A 27 2.36 -13.48 8.00
N VAL A 28 2.55 -12.46 7.15
CA VAL A 28 3.60 -11.46 7.32
C VAL A 28 3.46 -10.94 8.73
N VAL A 29 4.45 -11.21 9.58
CA VAL A 29 4.50 -10.77 10.98
C VAL A 29 4.06 -9.32 10.98
N GLU A 30 2.92 -9.04 11.62
CA GLU A 30 2.30 -7.72 11.62
C GLU A 30 3.37 -6.70 12.02
N LEU A 31 3.92 -5.99 11.02
CA LEU A 31 4.65 -4.77 11.28
C LEU A 31 3.69 -3.92 12.09
N GLN A 32 4.09 -3.62 13.32
CA GLN A 32 3.32 -2.93 14.36
C GLN A 32 2.74 -1.63 13.80
N SER A 33 1.64 -1.74 13.08
CA SER A 33 0.90 -0.65 12.46
C SER A 33 -0.44 -0.63 13.16
N PRO A 34 -0.92 0.57 13.56
CA PRO A 34 -2.20 0.66 14.23
C PRO A 34 -3.30 -0.04 13.40
N PRO A 35 -4.24 -0.75 14.04
CA PRO A 35 -5.27 -1.50 13.32
C PRO A 35 -6.14 -0.63 12.39
N GLY A 36 -6.14 0.70 12.60
CA GLY A 36 -6.85 1.69 11.75
C GLY A 36 -5.99 2.39 10.69
N GLY A 37 -4.68 2.13 10.61
CA GLY A 37 -3.75 2.89 9.78
C GLY A 37 -3.36 4.26 10.39
N PRO A 38 -2.84 5.20 9.58
CA PRO A 38 -2.43 6.53 10.06
C PRO A 38 -3.62 7.40 10.49
N ASP A 39 -3.46 8.19 11.56
CA ASP A 39 -4.48 9.13 12.02
C ASP A 39 -4.60 10.32 11.07
N GLU A 40 -5.74 10.42 10.38
CA GLU A 40 -6.01 11.49 9.42
C GLU A 40 -6.01 12.89 10.08
N ASN A 41 -6.52 13.03 11.30
CA ASN A 41 -6.59 14.34 11.96
C ASN A 41 -5.21 14.86 12.33
N GLU A 42 -4.34 13.96 12.81
CA GLU A 42 -2.94 14.30 13.11
C GLU A 42 -2.21 14.75 11.85
N VAL A 43 -2.32 13.97 10.77
CA VAL A 43 -1.62 14.24 9.51
C VAL A 43 -2.13 15.53 8.87
N VAL A 44 -3.44 15.73 8.79
CA VAL A 44 -4.03 16.98 8.27
C VAL A 44 -3.65 18.16 9.16
N GLY A 45 -3.59 17.97 10.47
CA GLY A 45 -3.10 18.99 11.42
C GLY A 45 -1.68 19.43 11.12
N LEU A 46 -0.77 18.49 10.85
CA LEU A 46 0.63 18.78 10.47
C LEU A 46 0.72 19.48 9.11
N MET A 47 -0.07 19.04 8.13
CA MET A 47 -0.14 19.69 6.81
C MET A 47 -0.62 21.15 6.91
N ASN A 48 -1.65 21.42 7.71
CA ASN A 48 -2.17 22.77 7.91
C ASN A 48 -1.18 23.70 8.64
N GLN A 49 -0.25 23.15 9.41
CA GLN A 49 0.86 23.87 10.04
C GLN A 49 2.06 24.08 9.09
N GLY A 50 1.99 23.59 7.84
CA GLY A 50 3.10 23.62 6.89
C GLY A 50 4.21 22.60 7.18
N LYS A 51 4.00 21.68 8.13
CA LYS A 51 4.95 20.64 8.53
C LYS A 51 4.80 19.39 7.66
N HIS A 52 4.99 19.54 6.35
CA HIS A 52 4.75 18.48 5.37
C HIS A 52 5.68 17.26 5.55
N VAL A 53 6.94 17.49 5.95
CA VAL A 53 7.91 16.40 6.21
C VAL A 53 7.50 15.57 7.43
N ASP A 54 7.05 16.23 8.50
CA ASP A 54 6.55 15.52 9.69
C ASP A 54 5.28 14.73 9.36
N ALA A 55 4.37 15.33 8.58
CA ALA A 55 3.17 14.65 8.09
C ALA A 55 3.53 13.40 7.28
N LEU A 56 4.55 13.49 6.41
CA LEU A 56 5.04 12.36 5.61
C LEU A 56 5.61 11.26 6.50
N LYS A 57 6.43 11.61 7.49
CA LYS A 57 6.97 10.63 8.46
C LYS A 57 5.86 9.92 9.23
N THR A 58 4.83 10.64 9.65
CA THR A 58 3.70 10.07 10.39
C THR A 58 2.89 9.09 9.55
N VAL A 59 2.60 9.40 8.28
CA VAL A 59 1.86 8.44 7.40
C VAL A 59 2.68 7.20 7.08
N LEU A 60 3.99 7.35 6.84
CA LEU A 60 4.88 6.23 6.50
C LEU A 60 5.10 5.30 7.70
N ARG A 61 5.27 5.85 8.91
CA ARG A 61 5.47 5.05 10.13
C ARG A 61 4.25 4.21 10.48
N ASN A 62 3.05 4.73 10.24
CA ASN A 62 1.79 4.07 10.59
C ASN A 62 1.14 3.37 9.38
N ALA A 63 1.93 3.04 8.35
CA ALA A 63 1.43 2.39 7.15
C ALA A 63 0.89 0.98 7.44
N PRO A 64 -0.37 0.66 7.06
CA PRO A 64 -1.02 -0.61 7.36
C PRO A 64 -0.58 -1.73 6.39
N LEU A 65 0.73 -1.98 6.30
CA LEU A 65 1.31 -2.92 5.32
C LEU A 65 0.80 -4.36 5.52
N GLY A 66 0.64 -4.79 6.77
CA GLY A 66 0.14 -6.13 7.13
C GLY A 66 -1.38 -6.26 7.14
N SER A 67 -2.13 -5.17 6.94
CA SER A 67 -3.60 -5.23 7.06
C SER A 67 -4.23 -6.06 5.95
N LYS A 68 -5.12 -6.99 6.30
CA LYS A 68 -5.97 -7.70 5.32
C LYS A 68 -7.16 -6.84 4.86
N ASN A 69 -7.41 -5.70 5.50
CA ASN A 69 -8.50 -4.82 5.16
C ASN A 69 -8.10 -3.84 4.05
N GLN A 70 -8.65 -4.07 2.85
CA GLN A 70 -8.38 -3.25 1.67
C GLN A 70 -8.76 -1.78 1.89
N GLN A 71 -9.88 -1.50 2.56
CA GLN A 71 -10.34 -0.13 2.79
C GLN A 71 -9.35 0.68 3.63
N ILE A 72 -8.69 0.05 4.60
CA ILE A 72 -7.68 0.70 5.45
C ILE A 72 -6.43 1.02 4.62
N LYS A 73 -6.02 0.10 3.74
CA LYS A 73 -4.92 0.35 2.79
C LYS A 73 -5.26 1.49 1.84
N ASP A 74 -6.47 1.53 1.30
CA ASP A 74 -6.93 2.58 0.38
C ASP A 74 -6.95 3.95 1.06
N ASN A 75 -7.49 4.03 2.28
CA ASN A 75 -7.50 5.26 3.07
C ASN A 75 -6.08 5.76 3.35
N ALA A 76 -5.17 4.86 3.74
CA ALA A 76 -3.78 5.22 3.99
C ALA A 76 -3.08 5.71 2.71
N LEU A 77 -3.33 5.07 1.55
CA LEU A 77 -2.81 5.54 0.26
C LEU A 77 -3.32 6.94 -0.08
N ASN A 78 -4.64 7.17 0.03
CA ASN A 78 -5.24 8.47 -0.25
C ASN A 78 -4.65 9.57 0.63
N LEU A 79 -4.44 9.28 1.91
CA LEU A 79 -3.81 10.21 2.84
C LEU A 79 -2.34 10.48 2.48
N THR A 80 -1.57 9.44 2.17
CA THR A 80 -0.17 9.60 1.73
C THR A 80 -0.08 10.41 0.44
N MET A 81 -0.94 10.14 -0.55
CA MET A 81 -1.00 10.90 -1.79
C MET A 81 -1.33 12.37 -1.55
N ARG A 82 -2.25 12.67 -0.61
CA ARG A 82 -2.56 14.04 -0.22
C ARG A 82 -1.36 14.75 0.38
N VAL A 83 -0.56 14.07 1.21
CA VAL A 83 0.69 14.62 1.77
C VAL A 83 1.73 14.87 0.68
N LEU A 84 1.96 13.89 -0.20
CA LEU A 84 2.94 14.01 -1.29
C LEU A 84 2.62 15.20 -2.20
N LEU A 85 1.38 15.32 -2.67
CA LEU A 85 0.95 16.41 -3.56
C LEU A 85 0.97 17.79 -2.89
N ALA A 86 1.04 17.87 -1.55
CA ALA A 86 1.19 19.13 -0.84
C ALA A 86 2.66 19.58 -0.71
N ILE A 87 3.62 18.67 -0.89
CA ILE A 87 5.04 19.01 -0.89
C ILE A 87 5.36 19.69 -2.23
N LYS A 88 6.03 20.83 -2.19
CA LYS A 88 6.45 21.54 -3.42
C LYS A 88 7.59 20.78 -4.08
N SER A 89 7.65 20.79 -5.42
CA SER A 89 8.72 20.13 -6.17
C SER A 89 10.14 20.54 -5.71
N SER A 90 10.32 21.80 -5.31
CA SER A 90 11.59 22.32 -4.78
C SER A 90 11.98 21.79 -3.40
N GLN A 91 11.08 21.11 -2.69
CA GLN A 91 11.28 20.58 -1.33
C GLN A 91 11.30 19.05 -1.30
N ILE A 92 11.09 18.39 -2.44
CA ILE A 92 11.04 16.91 -2.52
C ILE A 92 12.37 16.30 -2.10
N GLU A 93 13.48 16.82 -2.61
CA GLU A 93 14.83 16.31 -2.29
C GLU A 93 15.09 16.37 -0.77
N ASP A 94 14.83 17.53 -0.14
CA ASP A 94 14.97 17.70 1.30
C ASP A 94 14.04 16.78 2.10
N ALA A 95 12.79 16.62 1.64
CA ALA A 95 11.81 15.75 2.29
C ALA A 95 12.24 14.28 2.26
N VAL A 96 12.76 13.79 1.13
CA VAL A 96 13.27 12.42 0.98
C VAL A 96 14.53 12.21 1.80
N ASN A 97 15.46 13.18 1.79
CA ASN A 97 16.70 13.12 2.59
C ASN A 97 16.44 13.11 4.11
N ALA A 98 15.28 13.61 4.55
CA ALA A 98 14.88 13.59 5.96
C ALA A 98 14.33 12.22 6.42
N LEU A 99 14.05 11.29 5.50
CA LEU A 99 13.51 9.97 5.81
C LEU A 99 14.63 8.98 6.16
N ASP A 100 14.32 8.05 7.08
CA ASP A 100 15.19 6.89 7.30
C ASP A 100 14.99 5.81 6.21
N ARG A 101 15.84 4.78 6.22
CA ARG A 101 15.83 3.72 5.20
C ARG A 101 14.50 2.96 5.15
N ASP A 102 13.88 2.73 6.29
CA ASP A 102 12.62 1.98 6.37
C ASP A 102 11.47 2.85 5.83
N GLN A 103 11.47 4.13 6.16
CA GLN A 103 10.52 5.11 5.61
C GLN A 103 10.65 5.25 4.09
N VAL A 104 11.86 5.27 3.55
CA VAL A 104 12.08 5.30 2.09
C VAL A 104 11.53 4.04 1.41
N ASP A 105 11.72 2.86 2.01
CA ASP A 105 11.15 1.61 1.48
C ASP A 105 9.61 1.65 1.48
N VAL A 106 8.99 2.13 2.56
CA VAL A 106 7.54 2.29 2.63
C VAL A 106 7.03 3.36 1.66
N LEU A 107 7.76 4.47 1.51
CA LEU A 107 7.44 5.52 0.54
C LEU A 107 7.42 4.92 -0.87
N MET A 108 8.41 4.10 -1.23
CA MET A 108 8.49 3.49 -2.55
C MET A 108 7.27 2.58 -2.84
N LYS A 109 6.81 1.81 -1.85
CA LYS A 109 5.58 1.00 -1.96
C LYS A 109 4.36 1.87 -2.28
N TYR A 110 4.23 3.03 -1.62
CA TYR A 110 3.14 3.97 -1.89
C TYR A 110 3.26 4.65 -3.25
N VAL A 111 4.46 5.01 -3.70
CA VAL A 111 4.67 5.60 -5.04
C VAL A 111 4.26 4.60 -6.13
N TYR A 112 4.71 3.35 -6.05
CA TYR A 112 4.31 2.31 -7.01
C TYR A 112 2.81 2.09 -7.04
N ARG A 113 2.20 2.01 -5.85
CA ARG A 113 0.75 1.86 -5.74
C ARG A 113 0.00 3.10 -6.25
N GLY A 114 0.54 4.29 -6.02
CA GLY A 114 -0.03 5.55 -6.53
C GLY A 114 -0.07 5.60 -8.05
N PHE A 115 0.90 4.97 -8.74
CA PHE A 115 0.86 4.82 -10.20
C PHE A 115 -0.25 3.91 -10.72
N GLU A 116 -0.80 3.01 -9.90
CA GLU A 116 -1.97 2.18 -10.28
C GLU A 116 -3.24 3.02 -10.41
N THR A 117 -3.33 4.14 -9.68
CA THR A 117 -4.49 5.04 -9.64
C THR A 117 -4.11 6.46 -10.06
N PRO A 118 -3.85 6.69 -11.36
CA PRO A 118 -3.47 8.01 -11.85
C PRO A 118 -4.62 9.00 -11.65
N SER A 119 -4.28 10.19 -11.15
CA SER A 119 -5.17 11.34 -11.08
C SER A 119 -4.51 12.56 -11.72
N GLU A 120 -5.29 13.56 -12.10
CA GLU A 120 -4.77 14.72 -12.81
C GLU A 120 -3.66 15.42 -12.00
N GLY A 121 -2.48 15.57 -12.61
CA GLY A 121 -1.31 16.18 -11.97
C GLY A 121 -0.55 15.29 -10.98
N SER A 122 -1.05 14.11 -10.60
CA SER A 122 -0.37 13.26 -9.62
C SER A 122 0.76 12.44 -10.23
N SER A 123 0.55 11.82 -11.39
CA SER A 123 1.59 11.00 -12.04
C SER A 123 2.84 11.81 -12.37
N GLY A 124 2.70 13.06 -12.82
CA GLY A 124 3.84 13.93 -13.09
C GLY A 124 4.57 14.41 -11.83
N HIS A 125 3.90 14.42 -10.68
CA HIS A 125 4.50 14.75 -9.39
C HIS A 125 5.24 13.57 -8.76
N LEU A 126 4.83 12.34 -9.09
CA LEU A 126 5.46 11.10 -8.62
C LEU A 126 6.68 10.66 -9.46
N LEU A 127 6.92 11.30 -10.61
CA LEU A 127 8.05 11.03 -11.52
C LEU A 127 9.23 11.96 -11.23
#